data_AF-A0A8I1IKF2-F1
#
_entry.id   AF-A0A8I1IKF2-F1
#
_cell.length_a   1.000
_cell.length_b   1.000
_cell.length_c   1.000
_cell.angle_alpha   90.00
_cell.angle_beta   90.00
_cell.angle_gamma   90.00
#
_symmetry.space_group_name_H-M   'P 1'
#
loop_
_entity.id
_entity.type
_entity.pdbx_description
1 polymer ?
#
loop_
_entity_poly.entity_id
_entity_poly.type
_entity_poly.pdbx_seq_one_letter_code
_entity_poly.pdbx_strand_id
1 'polypeptide(L)'
;MYRQSQIFEREGLDLDRSTLAGWVGKSTALLEPLADAIGRHVLSAEAIFADDTPVSMLAPGTGKTQTARLWAYARDERPWGGEAPPARWYRFSPDRKGEHPKDHLARFRGWMHADGYAGFENLYRSGSIREVACLAHVRRKFVDIHRSQGSPIAEEAIGR
;
A
#
# COMPACT_ATOMS: atom_id res chain seq x y z
N MET A 1 3.54 5.26 20.41
CA MET A 1 3.93 6.44 21.22
C MET A 1 4.88 6.16 22.38
N TYR A 2 5.19 4.91 22.75
CA TYR A 2 6.12 4.61 23.87
C TYR A 2 7.51 5.26 23.71
N ARG A 3 8.19 5.01 22.57
CA ARG A 3 9.51 5.59 22.32
C ARG A 3 9.50 7.13 22.29
N GLN A 4 8.43 7.73 21.75
CA GLN A 4 8.31 9.19 21.64
C GLN A 4 8.16 9.85 23.02
N SER A 5 7.35 9.27 23.91
CA SER A 5 7.18 9.74 25.29
C SER A 5 8.52 9.72 26.05
N GLN A 6 9.30 8.64 25.93
CA GLN A 6 10.64 8.55 26.54
C GLN A 6 11.66 9.54 25.96
N ILE A 7 11.52 9.93 24.68
CA ILE A 7 12.37 10.98 24.10
C ILE A 7 12.05 12.33 24.73
N PHE A 8 10.76 12.68 24.87
CA PHE A 8 10.37 13.93 25.51
C PHE A 8 10.77 14.01 26.98
N GLU A 9 10.68 12.89 27.71
CA GLU A 9 11.12 12.81 29.10
C GLU A 9 12.61 13.18 29.26
N ARG A 10 13.46 12.76 28.31
CA ARG A 10 14.90 13.11 28.31
C ARG A 10 15.15 14.61 28.09
N GLU A 11 14.20 15.32 27.50
CA GLU A 11 14.21 16.77 27.32
C GLU A 11 13.49 17.51 28.47
N GLY A 12 13.13 16.81 29.56
CA GLY A 12 12.42 17.38 30.71
C GLY A 12 10.92 17.61 30.50
N LEU A 13 10.33 17.04 29.44
CA LEU A 13 8.91 17.15 29.12
C LEU A 13 8.17 15.86 29.49
N ASP A 14 7.41 15.89 30.58
CA ASP A 14 6.54 14.78 30.97
C ASP A 14 5.24 14.77 30.13
N LEU A 15 5.19 13.86 29.16
CA LEU A 15 4.05 13.68 28.27
C LEU A 15 3.60 12.22 28.26
N ASP A 16 2.43 11.96 28.85
CA ASP A 16 1.84 10.64 28.86
C ASP A 16 1.51 10.14 27.45
N ARG A 17 1.61 8.81 27.27
CA ARG A 17 1.33 8.15 25.98
C ARG A 17 -0.11 8.36 25.51
N SER A 18 -1.07 8.45 26.43
CA SER A 18 -2.49 8.69 26.10
C SER A 18 -2.70 10.09 25.54
N THR A 19 -2.03 11.11 26.08
CA THR A 19 -2.05 12.48 25.58
C THR A 19 -1.51 12.54 24.14
N LEU A 20 -0.33 11.94 23.91
CA LEU A 20 0.28 11.87 22.59
C LEU A 20 -0.60 11.11 21.58
N ALA A 21 -1.17 9.98 21.98
CA ALA A 21 -2.09 9.21 21.13
C ALA A 21 -3.38 10.00 20.82
N GLY A 22 -3.91 10.73 21.81
CA GLY A 22 -5.07 11.60 21.65
C GLY A 22 -4.82 12.74 20.67
N TRP A 23 -3.63 13.35 20.69
CA TRP A 23 -3.24 14.36 19.70
C TRP A 23 -3.13 13.78 18.30
N VAL A 24 -2.47 12.63 18.14
CA VAL A 24 -2.42 11.94 16.84
C VAL A 24 -3.83 11.67 16.32
N GLY A 25 -4.73 11.14 17.15
CA GLY A 25 -6.11 10.86 16.77
C GLY A 25 -6.87 12.11 16.29
N LYS A 26 -6.76 13.23 17.01
CA LYS A 26 -7.38 14.51 16.62
C LYS A 26 -6.81 15.04 15.31
N SER A 27 -5.48 15.01 15.15
CA SER A 27 -4.81 15.43 13.92
C SER A 27 -5.22 14.55 12.74
N THR A 28 -5.34 13.23 12.91
CA THR A 28 -5.77 12.33 11.84
C THR A 28 -7.22 12.59 11.43
N ALA A 29 -8.11 12.90 12.36
CA ALA A 29 -9.50 13.25 12.05
C ALA A 29 -9.59 14.55 11.21
N LEU A 30 -8.75 15.55 11.54
CA LEU A 30 -8.67 16.79 10.75
C LEU A 30 -8.08 16.58 9.35
N LEU A 31 -7.22 15.58 9.17
CA LEU A 31 -6.58 15.25 7.89
C LEU A 31 -7.39 14.27 7.03
N GLU A 32 -8.44 13.66 7.57
CA GLU A 32 -9.27 12.68 6.85
C GLU A 32 -9.85 13.24 5.53
N PRO A 33 -10.40 14.48 5.48
CA PRO A 33 -10.87 15.06 4.22
C PRO A 33 -9.78 15.19 3.14
N LEU A 34 -8.52 15.40 3.54
CA LEU A 34 -7.39 15.44 2.63
C LEU A 34 -7.05 14.03 2.12
N ALA A 35 -7.05 13.03 2.99
CA ALA A 35 -6.85 11.64 2.58
C ALA A 35 -7.93 11.19 1.59
N ASP A 36 -9.18 11.59 1.81
CA ASP A 36 -10.30 11.34 0.90
C ASP A 36 -10.15 12.07 -0.43
N ALA A 37 -9.66 13.31 -0.43
CA ALA A 37 -9.36 14.06 -1.65
C ALA A 37 -8.26 13.39 -2.47
N ILE A 38 -7.19 12.92 -1.81
CA ILE A 38 -6.13 12.14 -2.44
C ILE A 38 -6.70 10.84 -3.03
N GLY A 39 -7.56 10.14 -2.28
CA GLY A 39 -8.26 8.95 -2.77
C GLY A 39 -9.06 9.22 -4.04
N ARG A 40 -9.89 10.28 -4.06
CA ARG A 40 -10.64 10.68 -5.27
C ARG A 40 -9.73 10.98 -6.45
N HIS A 41 -8.63 11.69 -6.22
CA HIS A 41 -7.64 12.04 -7.26
C HIS A 41 -6.91 10.81 -7.82
N VAL A 42 -6.57 9.83 -6.97
CA VAL A 42 -5.96 8.57 -7.42
C VAL A 42 -6.97 7.74 -8.21
N LEU A 43 -8.20 7.62 -7.73
CA LEU A 43 -9.24 6.79 -8.37
C LEU A 43 -9.85 7.42 -9.63
N SER A 44 -9.54 8.68 -9.94
CA SER A 44 -9.90 9.31 -11.22
C SER A 44 -8.90 9.04 -12.35
N ALA A 45 -7.79 8.35 -12.07
CA ALA A 45 -6.80 8.00 -13.09
C ALA A 45 -7.33 6.97 -14.08
N GLU A 46 -6.81 6.96 -15.31
CA GLU A 46 -7.08 5.87 -16.25
C GLU A 46 -6.34 4.58 -15.89
N ALA A 47 -5.20 4.72 -15.19
CA ALA A 47 -4.38 3.61 -14.72
C ALA A 47 -3.87 3.88 -13.30
N ILE A 48 -3.89 2.85 -12.45
CA ILE A 48 -3.31 2.88 -11.11
C ILE A 48 -2.33 1.72 -10.90
N PHE A 49 -1.41 1.89 -9.97
CA PHE A 49 -0.59 0.82 -9.42
C PHE A 49 -1.14 0.42 -8.05
N ALA A 50 -1.30 -0.88 -7.81
CA ALA A 50 -1.77 -1.44 -6.55
C ALA A 50 -0.73 -2.40 -5.97
N ASP A 51 -0.44 -2.25 -4.68
CA ASP A 51 0.43 -3.15 -3.92
C ASP A 51 -0.01 -3.18 -2.45
N ASP A 52 0.48 -4.16 -1.69
CA ASP A 52 0.27 -4.23 -0.25
C ASP A 52 1.57 -4.52 0.50
N THR A 53 1.77 -3.85 1.63
CA THR A 53 2.89 -4.09 2.53
C THR A 53 2.39 -4.72 3.83
N PRO A 54 2.94 -5.87 4.28
CA PRO A 54 2.62 -6.43 5.58
C PRO A 54 3.15 -5.52 6.71
N VAL A 55 2.32 -5.31 7.73
CA VAL A 55 2.69 -4.57 8.95
C VAL A 55 2.31 -5.38 10.19
N SER A 56 3.16 -5.35 11.22
CA SER A 56 2.88 -6.02 12.49
C SER A 56 1.93 -5.17 13.33
N MET A 57 0.67 -5.58 13.44
CA MET A 57 -0.32 -4.95 14.31
C MET A 57 -0.36 -5.66 15.67
N LEU A 58 -0.45 -4.90 16.76
CA LEU A 58 -0.69 -5.48 18.09
C LEU A 58 -2.06 -6.16 18.13
N ALA A 59 -2.13 -7.35 18.72
CA ALA A 59 -3.38 -8.07 18.98
C ALA A 59 -3.57 -8.19 20.50
N PRO A 60 -4.16 -7.18 21.17
CA PRO A 60 -4.32 -7.16 22.62
C PRO A 60 -4.98 -8.44 23.16
N GLY A 61 -4.51 -8.92 24.31
CA GLY A 61 -5.00 -10.16 24.93
C GLY A 61 -4.35 -11.45 24.42
N THR A 62 -3.60 -11.41 23.31
CA THR A 62 -2.95 -12.61 22.74
C THR A 62 -1.46 -12.75 23.07
N GLY A 63 -0.83 -11.67 23.55
CA GLY A 63 0.62 -11.58 23.73
C GLY A 63 1.43 -11.61 22.42
N LYS A 64 0.76 -11.52 21.25
CA LYS A 64 1.37 -11.62 19.92
C LYS A 64 0.99 -10.42 19.05
N THR A 65 1.62 -10.35 17.89
CA THR A 65 1.21 -9.46 16.79
C THR A 65 0.49 -10.28 15.73
N GLN A 66 -0.40 -9.62 14.97
CA GLN A 66 -0.98 -10.17 13.76
C GLN A 66 -0.47 -9.41 12.54
N THR A 67 -0.39 -10.10 11.40
CA THR A 67 0.00 -9.49 10.12
C THR A 67 -1.19 -8.76 9.51
N ALA A 68 -1.17 -7.44 9.63
CA ALA A 68 -2.09 -6.53 8.96
C ALA A 68 -1.48 -6.03 7.64
N ARG A 69 -2.24 -5.27 6.85
CA ARG A 69 -1.83 -4.78 5.53
C ARG A 69 -2.00 -3.28 5.39
N LEU A 70 -0.99 -2.66 4.79
CA LEU A 70 -1.08 -1.31 4.26
C LEU A 70 -1.12 -1.41 2.73
N TRP A 71 -2.30 -1.18 2.16
CA TRP A 71 -2.53 -1.11 0.72
C TRP A 71 -2.08 0.24 0.19
N ALA A 72 -1.38 0.24 -0.93
CA ALA A 72 -0.96 1.45 -1.62
C ALA A 72 -1.55 1.46 -3.03
N TYR A 73 -2.30 2.52 -3.33
CA TYR A 73 -2.80 2.82 -4.67
C TYR A 73 -2.11 4.06 -5.17
N ALA A 74 -1.40 3.97 -6.29
CA ALA A 74 -0.65 5.08 -6.85
C ALA A 74 -1.17 5.49 -8.23
N ARG A 75 -1.31 6.81 -8.41
CA ARG A 75 -1.45 7.46 -9.71
C ARG A 75 -0.10 8.07 -10.05
N ASP A 76 0.48 7.67 -11.17
CA ASP A 76 1.69 8.29 -11.70
C ASP A 76 1.70 8.15 -13.22
N GLU A 77 1.25 9.20 -13.90
CA GLU A 77 1.06 9.20 -15.35
C GLU A 77 2.29 9.69 -16.13
N ARG A 78 3.32 10.16 -15.41
CA ARG A 78 4.55 10.69 -16.00
C ARG A 78 5.24 9.71 -16.95
N PRO A 79 5.29 8.39 -16.71
CA PRO A 79 5.92 7.46 -17.63
C PRO A 79 5.27 7.37 -19.02
N TRP A 80 4.04 7.85 -19.18
CA TRP A 80 3.34 7.94 -20.48
C TRP A 80 2.90 9.36 -20.85
N GLY A 81 3.54 10.37 -20.24
CA GLY A 81 3.33 11.77 -20.60
C GLY A 81 2.03 12.40 -20.08
N GLY A 82 1.44 11.86 -19.02
CA GLY A 82 0.30 12.50 -18.36
C GLY A 82 0.73 13.69 -17.49
N GLU A 83 -0.09 14.74 -17.50
CA GLU A 83 0.14 15.99 -16.76
C GLU A 83 -0.44 15.97 -15.33
N ALA A 84 -1.17 14.91 -14.98
CA ALA A 84 -1.80 14.83 -13.68
C ALA A 84 -0.76 14.68 -12.55
N PRO A 85 -0.87 15.45 -11.45
CA PRO A 85 0.06 15.33 -10.33
C PRO A 85 0.09 13.90 -9.77
N PRO A 86 1.27 13.30 -9.55
CA PRO A 86 1.36 11.96 -8.98
C PRO A 86 0.89 11.96 -7.52
N ALA A 87 0.25 10.88 -7.10
CA ALA A 87 -0.25 10.74 -5.74
C ALA A 87 -0.28 9.27 -5.30
N ARG A 88 -0.26 9.06 -3.98
CA ARG A 88 -0.44 7.75 -3.35
C ARG A 88 -1.53 7.83 -2.30
N TRP A 89 -2.48 6.91 -2.39
CA TRP A 89 -3.54 6.73 -1.42
C TRP A 89 -3.31 5.42 -0.66
N TYR A 90 -3.31 5.52 0.68
CA TYR A 90 -3.04 4.39 1.55
C TYR A 90 -4.32 3.95 2.26
N ARG A 91 -4.49 2.62 2.39
CA ARG A 91 -5.58 2.02 3.15
C ARG A 91 -5.04 0.94 4.07
N PHE A 92 -5.61 0.84 5.26
CA PHE A 92 -5.23 -0.17 6.24
C PHE A 92 -6.30 -1.25 6.34
N SER A 93 -5.88 -2.51 6.49
CA SER A 93 -6.76 -3.61 6.89
C SER A 93 -6.06 -4.57 7.86
N PRO A 94 -6.80 -5.22 8.77
CA PRO A 94 -6.22 -6.13 9.77
C PRO A 94 -5.76 -7.48 9.20
N ASP A 95 -6.15 -7.80 7.96
CA ASP A 95 -5.78 -9.02 7.24
C ASP A 95 -5.57 -8.70 5.73
N ARG A 96 -5.22 -9.71 4.92
CA ARG A 96 -5.03 -9.57 3.46
C ARG A 96 -6.28 -9.94 2.65
N LYS A 97 -7.48 -9.89 3.23
CA LYS A 97 -8.78 -10.14 2.56
C LYS A 97 -8.89 -9.50 1.17
N GLY A 98 -9.29 -10.24 0.13
CA GLY A 98 -9.67 -9.64 -1.17
C GLY A 98 -10.90 -8.72 -1.09
N GLU A 99 -11.68 -8.79 0.00
CA GLU A 99 -12.78 -7.86 0.30
C GLU A 99 -12.29 -6.42 0.47
N HIS A 100 -11.11 -6.21 1.05
CA HIS A 100 -10.56 -4.86 1.27
C HIS A 100 -10.28 -4.11 -0.04
N PRO A 101 -9.46 -4.63 -0.99
CA PRO A 101 -9.25 -3.95 -2.25
C PRO A 101 -10.53 -3.86 -3.09
N LYS A 102 -11.47 -4.82 -2.96
CA LYS A 102 -12.80 -4.71 -3.57
C LYS A 102 -13.55 -3.47 -3.09
N ASP A 103 -13.56 -3.21 -1.79
CA ASP A 103 -14.25 -2.05 -1.23
C ASP A 103 -13.49 -0.75 -1.53
N HIS A 104 -12.17 -0.75 -1.43
CA HIS A 104 -11.33 0.42 -1.75
C HIS A 104 -11.51 0.87 -3.21
N LEU A 105 -11.62 -0.08 -4.13
CA LEU A 105 -11.67 0.16 -5.58
C LEU A 105 -13.09 0.05 -6.17
N ALA A 106 -14.14 0.01 -5.34
CA ALA A 106 -15.51 -0.20 -5.79
C ALA A 106 -15.96 0.76 -6.92
N ARG A 107 -15.42 1.99 -6.89
CA ARG A 107 -15.72 3.06 -7.86
C ARG A 107 -14.65 3.24 -8.95
N PHE A 108 -13.53 2.52 -8.87
CA PHE A 108 -12.46 2.63 -9.85
C PHE A 108 -12.84 1.92 -11.15
N ARG A 109 -12.50 2.53 -12.29
CA ARG A 109 -12.63 1.95 -13.62
C ARG A 109 -11.36 2.27 -14.40
N GLY A 110 -10.77 1.29 -15.07
CA GLY A 110 -9.53 1.49 -15.83
C GLY A 110 -8.52 0.35 -15.68
N TRP A 111 -7.25 0.68 -15.82
CA TRP A 111 -6.14 -0.28 -15.77
C TRP A 111 -5.55 -0.38 -14.38
N MET A 112 -5.31 -1.59 -13.89
CA MET A 112 -4.67 -1.81 -12.60
C MET A 112 -3.40 -2.61 -12.77
N HIS A 113 -2.26 -1.95 -12.53
CA HIS A 113 -0.95 -2.59 -12.46
C HIS A 113 -0.76 -3.19 -11.07
N ALA A 114 -0.73 -4.51 -10.97
CA ALA A 114 -0.59 -5.21 -9.69
C ALA A 114 0.32 -6.44 -9.79
N ASP A 115 0.71 -6.97 -8.64
CA ASP A 115 1.31 -8.31 -8.59
C ASP A 115 0.25 -9.39 -8.89
N GLY A 116 0.70 -10.65 -9.00
CA GLY A 116 -0.18 -11.79 -9.23
C GLY A 116 -0.95 -12.25 -7.99
N TYR A 117 -1.38 -11.33 -7.12
CA TYR A 117 -2.11 -11.68 -5.90
C TYR A 117 -3.55 -12.09 -6.21
N ALA A 118 -3.90 -13.33 -5.89
CA ALA A 118 -5.23 -13.91 -6.14
C ALA A 118 -6.40 -13.12 -5.51
N GLY A 119 -6.17 -12.35 -4.45
CA GLY A 119 -7.22 -11.51 -3.86
C GLY A 119 -7.70 -10.37 -4.77
N PHE A 120 -6.99 -10.07 -5.85
CA PHE A 120 -7.43 -9.12 -6.87
C PHE A 120 -8.32 -9.73 -7.96
N GLU A 121 -8.35 -11.06 -8.13
CA GLU A 121 -9.05 -11.70 -9.27
C GLU A 121 -10.52 -11.27 -9.40
N ASN A 122 -11.22 -11.10 -8.27
CA ASN A 122 -12.62 -10.70 -8.27
C ASN A 122 -12.85 -9.27 -8.79
N LEU A 123 -11.85 -8.39 -8.72
CA LEU A 123 -11.91 -7.03 -9.29
C LEU A 123 -12.05 -7.08 -10.81
N TYR A 124 -11.36 -8.03 -11.45
CA TYR A 124 -11.26 -8.12 -12.90
C TYR A 124 -12.48 -8.77 -13.55
N ARG A 125 -13.23 -9.60 -12.80
CA ARG A 125 -14.37 -10.37 -13.32
C ARG A 125 -15.45 -9.53 -14.00
N SER A 126 -15.67 -8.29 -13.53
CA SER A 126 -16.69 -7.39 -14.06
C SER A 126 -16.27 -6.68 -15.35
N GLY A 127 -14.99 -6.75 -15.75
CA GLY A 127 -14.42 -5.98 -16.86
C GLY A 127 -14.24 -4.49 -16.57
N SER A 128 -14.71 -4.01 -15.41
CA SER A 128 -14.55 -2.61 -14.97
C SER A 128 -13.10 -2.23 -14.69
N ILE A 129 -12.31 -3.20 -14.22
CA ILE A 129 -10.88 -3.06 -13.98
C ILE A 129 -10.17 -4.08 -14.86
N ARG A 130 -9.22 -3.61 -15.67
CA ARG A 130 -8.42 -4.46 -16.53
C ARG A 130 -7.03 -4.66 -15.91
N GLU A 131 -6.70 -5.92 -15.71
CA GLU A 131 -5.43 -6.32 -15.12
C GLU A 131 -4.24 -5.97 -16.03
N VAL A 132 -3.18 -5.45 -15.43
CA VAL A 132 -1.87 -5.30 -16.04
C VAL A 132 -0.83 -5.90 -15.10
N ALA A 133 -0.10 -6.91 -15.58
CA ALA A 133 0.91 -7.57 -14.75
C ALA A 133 2.08 -6.62 -14.43
N CYS A 134 2.45 -6.52 -13.15
CA CYS A 134 3.58 -5.70 -12.73
C CYS A 134 4.92 -6.33 -13.12
N LEU A 135 5.60 -5.75 -14.12
CA LEU A 135 6.91 -6.23 -14.58
C LEU A 135 8.01 -6.14 -13.52
N ALA A 136 7.91 -5.22 -12.55
CA ALA A 136 8.84 -5.17 -11.43
C ALA A 136 8.74 -6.42 -10.53
N HIS A 137 7.52 -6.93 -10.31
CA HIS A 137 7.28 -8.16 -9.56
C HIS A 137 7.76 -9.39 -10.34
N VAL A 138 7.53 -9.42 -11.65
CA VAL A 138 8.07 -10.47 -12.54
C VAL A 138 9.59 -10.48 -12.49
N ARG A 139 10.24 -9.33 -12.70
CA ARG A 139 11.70 -9.19 -12.68
C ARG A 139 12.32 -9.62 -11.34
N ARG A 140 11.65 -9.33 -10.21
CA ARG A 140 12.11 -9.78 -8.87
C ARG A 140 12.30 -11.31 -8.82
N LYS A 141 11.41 -12.08 -9.44
CA LYS A 141 11.52 -13.55 -9.48
C LYS A 141 12.73 -14.03 -10.26
N PHE A 142 13.05 -13.38 -11.38
CA PHE A 142 14.30 -13.68 -12.11
C PHE A 142 15.53 -13.34 -11.27
N VAL A 143 15.52 -12.21 -10.56
CA VAL A 143 16.61 -11.84 -9.62
C VAL A 143 16.79 -12.91 -8.54
N ASP A 144 15.70 -13.41 -7.95
CA ASP A 144 15.76 -14.45 -6.92
C ASP A 144 16.37 -15.77 -7.46
N ILE A 145 16.01 -16.16 -8.68
CA ILE A 145 16.56 -17.35 -9.35
C ILE A 145 18.05 -17.15 -9.66
N HIS A 146 18.42 -16.02 -10.26
CA HIS A 146 19.81 -15.74 -10.59
C HIS A 146 20.70 -15.74 -9.33
N ARG A 147 20.24 -15.11 -8.24
CA ARG A 147 20.99 -15.09 -6.97
C ARG A 147 21.15 -16.46 -6.33
N SER A 148 20.16 -17.35 -6.47
CA SER A 148 20.18 -18.66 -5.85
C SER A 148 20.89 -19.72 -6.68
N GLN A 149 20.87 -19.60 -8.02
CA GLN A 149 21.30 -20.66 -8.93
C GLN A 149 22.35 -20.20 -9.96
N GLY A 150 22.63 -18.91 -10.08
CA GLY A 150 23.50 -18.37 -11.13
C GLY A 150 22.95 -18.58 -12.55
N SER A 151 21.62 -18.68 -12.71
CA SER A 151 21.01 -19.01 -14.00
C SER A 151 21.31 -17.92 -15.04
N PRO A 152 21.91 -18.28 -16.20
CA PRO A 152 22.20 -17.33 -17.28
C PRO A 152 20.93 -16.85 -17.99
N ILE A 153 19.88 -17.68 -18.04
CA ILE A 153 18.56 -17.29 -18.58
C ILE A 153 17.93 -16.20 -17.70
N ALA A 154 18.04 -16.35 -16.38
CA ALA A 154 17.54 -15.35 -15.46
C ALA A 154 18.35 -14.05 -15.54
N GLU A 155 19.67 -14.13 -15.71
CA GLU A 155 20.54 -12.98 -15.94
C GLU A 155 20.13 -12.19 -17.19
N GLU A 156 19.91 -12.88 -18.31
CA GLU A 156 19.43 -12.26 -19.54
C GLU A 156 18.08 -11.57 -19.34
N ALA A 157 17.13 -12.24 -18.67
CA ALA A 157 15.81 -11.68 -18.38
C ALA A 157 15.85 -10.44 -17.46
N ILE A 158 16.87 -10.31 -16.61
CA ILE A 158 17.07 -9.15 -15.72
C ILE A 158 17.64 -7.94 -16.47
N GLY A 159 18.43 -8.19 -17.52
CA GLY A 159 19.14 -7.18 -18.31
C GLY A 159 18.33 -6.57 -19.47
N ARG A 160 17.19 -7.15 -19.82
CA ARG A 160 16.20 -6.56 -20.75
C ARG A 160 15.27 -5.58 -20.01
#